data_AF-A0AAX3M3Z2-F1
#
_entry.id   AF-A0AAX3M3Z2-F1
#
_cell.length_a   1.000
_cell.length_b   1.000
_cell.length_c   1.000
_cell.angle_alpha   90.00
_cell.angle_beta   90.00
_cell.angle_gamma   90.00
#
_symmetry.space_group_name_H-M   'P 1'
#
loop_
_entity.id
_entity.type
_entity.pdbx_description
1 polymer ?
#
loop_
_entity_poly.entity_id
_entity_poly.type
_entity_poly.pdbx_seq_one_letter_code
_entity_poly.pdbx_strand_id
1 'polypeptide(L)'
;MEELNNVLAFASTLSLIVLALVQALKTAVATPKNWIPVIGIIIGVGIGAAAYPFTELGLVPRLWAGGLAGLSATGLFELAFNPKAGTSKSM
;
A
#
# COMPACT_ATOMS: atom_id res chain seq x y z
N MET A 1 -9.84 -15.20 -14.82
CA MET A 1 -8.50 -15.45 -14.24
C MET A 1 -7.51 -14.40 -14.70
N GLU A 2 -7.52 -14.01 -15.98
CA GLU A 2 -6.66 -12.95 -16.54
C GLU A 2 -6.79 -11.60 -15.81
N GLU A 3 -8.01 -11.13 -15.57
CA GLU A 3 -8.27 -9.87 -14.84
C GLU A 3 -7.64 -9.85 -13.43
N LEU A 4 -7.79 -10.93 -12.67
CA LEU A 4 -7.20 -11.02 -11.33
C LEU A 4 -5.67 -11.03 -11.39
N ASN A 5 -5.08 -11.72 -12.38
CA ASN A 5 -3.64 -11.73 -12.57
C ASN A 5 -3.12 -10.31 -12.88
N ASN A 6 -3.82 -9.57 -13.74
CA ASN A 6 -3.49 -8.19 -14.07
C ASN A 6 -3.62 -7.26 -12.85
N VAL A 7 -4.66 -7.44 -12.02
CA VAL A 7 -4.83 -6.71 -10.76
C VAL A 7 -3.66 -6.94 -9.81
N LEU A 8 -3.26 -8.20 -9.61
CA LEU A 8 -2.17 -8.55 -8.69
C LEU A 8 -0.79 -8.12 -9.22
N ALA A 9 -0.55 -8.27 -10.51
CA ALA A 9 0.67 -7.78 -11.16
C ALA A 9 0.77 -6.26 -11.01
N PHE A 10 -0.32 -5.55 -11.29
CA PHE A 10 -0.40 -4.09 -11.17
C PHE A 10 -0.23 -3.63 -9.72
N ALA A 11 -0.89 -4.30 -8.76
CA ALA A 11 -0.74 -4.03 -7.33
C ALA A 11 0.71 -4.21 -6.85
N SER A 12 1.40 -5.24 -7.33
CA SER A 12 2.80 -5.52 -6.96
C SER A 12 3.72 -4.39 -7.43
N THR A 13 3.57 -3.94 -8.68
CA THR A 13 4.33 -2.80 -9.21
C THR A 13 4.00 -1.50 -8.48
N LEU A 14 2.71 -1.22 -8.24
CA LEU A 14 2.27 -0.04 -7.51
C LEU A 14 2.76 0.00 -6.06
N SER A 15 2.93 -1.15 -5.41
CA SER A 15 3.30 -1.22 -3.98
C SER A 15 4.59 -0.46 -3.66
N LEU A 16 5.58 -0.50 -4.57
CA LEU A 16 6.85 0.22 -4.41
C LEU A 16 6.66 1.73 -4.47
N ILE A 17 5.79 2.20 -5.39
CA ILE A 17 5.47 3.62 -5.56
C ILE A 17 4.68 4.11 -4.34
N VAL A 18 3.66 3.36 -3.93
CA VAL A 18 2.82 3.72 -2.77
C VAL A 18 3.66 3.72 -1.49
N LEU A 19 4.57 2.75 -1.32
CA LEU A 19 5.51 2.73 -0.20
C LEU A 19 6.37 3.99 -0.18
N ALA A 20 6.98 4.37 -1.32
CA ALA A 20 7.79 5.57 -1.42
C ALA A 20 6.99 6.85 -1.07
N LEU A 21 5.75 6.95 -1.55
CA LEU A 21 4.85 8.08 -1.25
C LEU A 21 4.47 8.15 0.23
N VAL A 22 4.12 7.03 0.86
CA VAL A 22 3.80 6.97 2.29
C VAL A 22 5.02 7.40 3.12
N GLN A 23 6.23 6.99 2.73
CA GLN A 23 7.45 7.41 3.41
C GLN A 23 7.73 8.90 3.23
N ALA A 24 7.60 9.41 2.00
CA ALA A 24 7.77 10.83 1.71
C ALA A 24 6.77 11.70 2.51
N LEU A 25 5.51 11.27 2.61
CA LEU A 25 4.50 11.97 3.40
C LEU A 25 4.85 12.00 4.89
N LYS A 26 5.34 10.89 5.43
CA LYS A 26 5.78 10.81 6.84
C LYS A 26 7.01 11.68 7.14
N THR A 27 7.89 11.87 6.16
CA THR A 27 9.01 12.81 6.31
C THR A 27 8.57 14.27 6.19
N ALA A 28 7.52 14.55 5.42
CA ALA A 28 6.99 15.90 5.24
C ALA A 28 6.08 16.35 6.39
N VAL A 29 5.31 15.42 6.98
CA VAL A 29 4.30 15.71 8.01
C VAL A 29 4.45 14.75 9.19
N ALA A 30 4.48 15.29 10.41
CA ALA A 30 4.50 14.52 11.65
C ALA A 30 3.19 13.74 11.83
N THR A 31 3.14 12.54 11.27
CA THR A 31 1.94 11.72 11.18
C THR A 31 1.92 10.67 12.29
N PRO A 32 0.84 10.55 13.08
CA PRO A 32 0.72 9.51 14.10
C PRO A 32 0.74 8.11 13.48
N LYS A 33 1.46 7.19 14.13
CA LYS A 33 1.77 5.86 13.57
C LYS A 33 0.52 5.02 13.24
N ASN A 34 -0.55 5.16 14.02
CA ASN A 34 -1.81 4.44 13.84
C ASN A 34 -2.59 4.83 12.56
N TRP A 35 -2.26 5.97 11.95
CA TRP A 35 -2.93 6.45 10.73
C TRP A 35 -2.20 6.04 9.45
N ILE A 36 -0.97 5.54 9.57
CA ILE A 36 -0.15 5.13 8.42
C ILE A 36 -0.86 4.07 7.55
N PRO A 37 -1.53 3.05 8.11
CA PRO A 37 -2.28 2.07 7.32
C PRO A 37 -3.40 2.72 6.49
N VAL A 38 -4.19 3.59 7.12
CA VAL A 38 -5.32 4.29 6.48
C VAL A 38 -4.81 5.20 5.35
N ILE A 39 -3.75 5.95 5.62
CA ILE A 39 -3.10 6.83 4.64
C ILE A 39 -2.57 6.02 3.46
N GLY A 40 -1.95 4.86 3.71
CA GLY A 40 -1.49 3.97 2.63
C GLY A 40 -2.62 3.46 1.75
N ILE A 41 -3.78 3.13 2.31
CA ILE A 41 -4.98 2.78 1.52
C ILE A 41 -5.45 3.96 0.69
N ILE A 42 -5.58 5.15 1.29
CA ILE A 42 -6.06 6.35 0.59
C ILE A 42 -5.13 6.70 -0.59
N ILE A 43 -3.82 6.70 -0.35
CA ILE A 43 -2.81 6.93 -1.39
C ILE A 43 -2.90 5.82 -2.45
N GLY A 44 -2.93 4.55 -2.04
CA GLY A 44 -2.97 3.42 -2.95
C GLY A 44 -4.19 3.44 -3.87
N VAL A 45 -5.38 3.66 -3.31
CA VAL A 45 -6.64 3.78 -4.08
C VAL A 45 -6.61 5.03 -4.98
N GLY A 46 -6.12 6.16 -4.48
CA GLY A 46 -6.01 7.40 -5.27
C GLY A 46 -5.08 7.26 -6.47
N ILE A 47 -3.90 6.66 -6.27
CA ILE A 47 -2.95 6.37 -7.35
C ILE A 47 -3.51 5.30 -8.30
N GLY A 48 -4.16 4.26 -7.78
CA GLY A 48 -4.82 3.23 -8.60
C GLY A 48 -5.89 3.84 -9.51
N ALA A 49 -6.71 4.76 -9.00
CA ALA A 49 -7.69 5.49 -9.79
C ALA A 49 -7.04 6.39 -10.86
N ALA A 50 -5.97 7.10 -10.49
CA ALA A 50 -5.23 8.00 -11.38
C ALA A 50 -4.40 7.26 -12.46
N ALA A 51 -4.19 5.96 -12.31
CA ALA A 51 -3.38 5.15 -13.22
C ALA A 51 -4.09 4.74 -14.53
N TYR A 52 -5.19 5.43 -14.87
CA TYR A 52 -5.92 5.18 -16.12
C TYR A 52 -5.08 5.25 -17.42
N PRO A 53 -4.00 6.05 -17.55
CA PRO A 53 -3.21 6.05 -18.77
C PRO A 53 -2.16 4.92 -18.83
N PHE A 54 -1.95 4.19 -17.72
CA PHE A 54 -0.90 3.17 -17.61
C PHE A 54 -1.40 1.73 -17.67
N THR A 55 -2.72 1.52 -17.65
CA THR A 55 -3.32 0.17 -17.63
C THR A 55 -4.69 0.17 -18.30
N GLU A 56 -5.06 -0.93 -18.95
CA GLU A 56 -6.40 -1.11 -19.55
C GLU A 56 -7.45 -1.62 -18.56
N LEU A 57 -7.06 -1.88 -17.30
CA LEU A 57 -7.97 -2.39 -16.27
C LEU A 57 -9.20 -1.47 -16.07
N GLY A 58 -10.37 -2.06 -15.78
CA GLY A 58 -11.53 -1.26 -15.37
C GLY A 58 -11.27 -0.47 -14.07
N LEU A 59 -12.11 0.55 -13.80
CA LEU A 59 -11.97 1.37 -12.59
C LEU A 59 -11.98 0.52 -11.30
N VAL A 60 -12.94 -0.40 -11.17
CA VAL A 60 -13.08 -1.25 -9.97
C VAL A 60 -11.82 -2.11 -9.72
N PRO A 61 -11.31 -2.89 -10.70
CA PRO A 61 -10.03 -3.59 -10.59
C PRO A 61 -8.85 -2.71 -10.18
N ARG A 62 -8.77 -1.48 -10.70
CA ARG A 62 -7.69 -0.54 -10.36
C ARG A 62 -7.77 -0.04 -8.92
N LEU A 63 -8.97 0.24 -8.42
CA LEU A 63 -9.17 0.62 -7.03
C LEU A 63 -8.77 -0.51 -6.09
N TRP A 64 -9.12 -1.75 -6.44
CA TRP A 64 -8.68 -2.94 -5.68
C TRP A 64 -7.17 -3.14 -5.74
N ALA A 65 -6.56 -3.05 -6.93
CA ALA A 65 -5.11 -3.13 -7.07
C ALA A 65 -4.39 -2.07 -6.25
N GLY A 66 -4.88 -0.83 -6.28
CA GLY A 66 -4.35 0.29 -5.52
C GLY A 66 -4.51 0.10 -4.01
N GLY A 67 -5.69 -0.33 -3.54
CA GLY A 67 -5.93 -0.62 -2.12
C GLY A 67 -5.05 -1.75 -1.60
N LEU A 68 -4.91 -2.83 -2.37
CA LEU A 68 -4.03 -3.96 -2.04
C LEU A 68 -2.55 -3.53 -2.02
N ALA A 69 -2.12 -2.70 -2.97
CA ALA A 69 -0.78 -2.13 -2.99
C ALA A 69 -0.52 -1.26 -1.75
N GLY A 70 -1.49 -0.43 -1.36
CA GLY A 70 -1.42 0.41 -0.16
C GLY A 70 -1.33 -0.38 1.14
N LEU A 71 -2.20 -1.39 1.30
CA LEU A 71 -2.14 -2.31 2.44
C LEU A 71 -0.81 -3.06 2.49
N SER A 72 -0.33 -3.55 1.34
CA SER A 72 0.96 -4.26 1.26
C SER A 72 2.13 -3.35 1.64
N ALA A 73 2.14 -2.12 1.16
CA ALA A 73 3.15 -1.12 1.51
C ALA A 73 3.14 -0.81 3.01
N THR A 74 1.96 -0.67 3.62
CA THR A 74 1.84 -0.39 5.05
C THR A 74 2.17 -1.60 5.93
N GLY A 75 1.84 -2.83 5.49
CA GLY A 75 2.24 -4.06 6.17
C GLY A 75 3.75 -4.28 6.16
N LEU A 76 4.39 -4.06 5.01
CA LEU A 76 5.86 -4.03 4.88
C LEU A 76 6.47 -2.94 5.77
N PHE A 77 5.85 -1.75 5.83
CA PHE A 77 6.28 -0.66 6.68
C PHE A 77 6.22 -1.02 8.18
N GLU A 78 5.09 -1.55 8.65
CA GLU A 78 4.96 -1.93 10.06
C GLU A 78 5.95 -3.05 10.42
N LEU A 79 6.16 -4.02 9.53
CA LEU A 79 7.15 -5.08 9.75
C LEU A 79 8.58 -4.55 9.86
N ALA A 80 8.98 -3.64 8.97
CA ALA A 80 10.33 -3.11 8.93
C ALA A 80 10.63 -2.07 10.02
N PHE A 81 9.63 -1.27 10.42
CA PHE A 81 9.85 -0.08 11.25
C PHE A 81 9.07 -0.07 12.57
N ASN A 82 8.15 -1.01 12.79
CA ASN A 82 7.48 -1.21 14.07
C ASN A 82 7.44 -2.71 14.45
N PRO A 83 8.59 -3.41 14.46
CA PRO A 83 8.62 -4.80 14.86
C PRO A 83 8.06 -4.91 16.28
N LYS A 84 6.94 -5.62 16.44
CA LYS A 84 6.45 -5.94 17.78
C LYS A 84 7.51 -6.81 18.44
N ALA A 85 8.26 -6.26 19.39
CA ALA A 85 9.18 -7.02 20.22
C ALA A 85 8.37 -8.12 20.91
N GLY A 86 8.54 -9.36 20.45
CA GLY A 86 7.79 -10.49 20.98
C GLY A 86 8.13 -10.71 22.44
N THR A 87 7.21 -10.39 23.34
CA THR A 87 7.24 -10.88 24.72
C THR A 87 6.79 -12.34 24.73
N SER A 88 7.54 -13.22 24.04
CA SER A 88 7.35 -14.66 24.18
C SER A 88 8.10 -15.11 25.42
N LYS A 89 7.33 -15.41 26.47
CA LYS A 89 7.69 -16.03 27.75
C LYS A 89 9.13 -16.58 27.83
N SER A 90 9.95 -15.99 28.70
CA SER A 90 10.95 -16.77 29.44
C SER A 90 10.23 -17.42 30.61
N MET A 91 9.94 -18.72 30.47
CA MET A 91 9.57 -19.58 31.60
C MET A 91 10.47 -20.80 31.55
#